data_AF-A0A7W1HZX4-F1
#
_entry.id   AF-A0A7W1HZX4-F1
#
_cell.length_a   1.000
_cell.length_b   1.000
_cell.length_c   1.000
_cell.angle_alpha   90.00
_cell.angle_beta   90.00
_cell.angle_gamma   90.00
#
_symmetry.space_group_name_H-M   'P 1'
#
loop_
_entity.id
_entity.type
_entity.pdbx_description
1 polymer ?
#
loop_
_entity_poly.entity_id
_entity_poly.type
_entity_poly.pdbx_seq_one_letter_code
_entity_poly.pdbx_strand_id
1 'polypeptide(L)'
;MSSLRANLFLVALGLSLLGLVMIYSAVGTSILLVRIGHMVLGVAAFFVTSRVRYTAWRKYAPALYLIVLAGLVLVLIPGVGSQINGARRWIDLGPMSIQPAEFAKLAVVLVL
;
A
#
# COMPACT_ATOMS: atom_id res chain seq x y z
N MET A 1 -7.74 -21.35 -15.20
CA MET A 1 -7.93 -20.13 -14.39
C MET A 1 -6.95 -20.00 -13.22
N SER A 2 -6.46 -21.10 -12.63
CA SER A 2 -5.39 -21.07 -11.61
C SER A 2 -4.03 -20.61 -12.15
N SER A 3 -3.70 -20.99 -13.39
CA SER A 3 -2.45 -20.60 -14.08
C SER A 3 -2.32 -19.09 -14.28
N LEU A 4 -3.39 -18.39 -14.65
CA LEU A 4 -3.36 -16.92 -14.85
C LEU A 4 -3.04 -16.17 -13.55
N ARG A 5 -3.65 -16.58 -12.43
CA ARG A 5 -3.41 -15.96 -11.12
C ARG A 5 -1.97 -16.16 -10.66
N ALA A 6 -1.45 -17.37 -10.85
CA ALA A 6 -0.05 -17.69 -10.54
C ALA A 6 0.91 -16.88 -11.42
N ASN A 7 0.64 -16.77 -12.72
CA ASN A 7 1.48 -16.02 -13.65
C ASN A 7 1.54 -14.52 -13.29
N LEU A 8 0.39 -13.89 -12.98
CA LEU A 8 0.35 -12.48 -12.57
C LEU A 8 1.15 -12.24 -11.28
N PHE A 9 1.02 -13.15 -10.31
CA PHE A 9 1.79 -13.07 -9.07
C PHE A 9 3.30 -13.21 -9.33
N LEU A 10 3.73 -14.17 -10.14
CA LEU A 10 5.14 -14.37 -10.48
C LEU A 10 5.73 -13.18 -11.23
N VAL A 11 4.98 -12.58 -12.15
CA VAL A 11 5.40 -11.35 -12.85
C VAL A 11 5.56 -10.20 -11.87
N ALA A 12 4.58 -9.97 -10.99
CA ALA A 12 4.66 -8.92 -9.97
C ALA A 12 5.83 -9.14 -8.99
N LEU A 13 6.05 -10.38 -8.58
CA LEU A 13 7.16 -10.77 -7.71
C LEU A 13 8.51 -10.54 -8.41
N GLY A 14 8.64 -10.93 -9.68
CA GLY A 14 9.84 -10.70 -10.48
C GLY A 14 10.17 -9.21 -10.63
N LEU A 15 9.17 -8.38 -10.95
CA LEU A 15 9.34 -6.92 -11.01
C LEU A 15 9.74 -6.32 -9.66
N SER A 16 9.17 -6.81 -8.56
CA SER A 16 9.52 -6.35 -7.21
C SER A 16 10.96 -6.70 -6.83
N LEU A 17 11.41 -7.91 -7.16
CA LEU A 17 12.80 -8.36 -6.93
C LEU A 17 13.79 -7.55 -7.76
N LEU A 18 13.48 -7.30 -9.04
CA LEU A 18 14.28 -6.41 -9.88
C LEU A 18 14.38 -5.01 -9.27
N GLY A 19 13.28 -4.49 -8.72
CA GLY A 19 13.26 -3.23 -7.98
C GLY A 19 14.22 -3.23 -6.78
N LEU A 20 14.29 -4.31 -6.01
CA LEU A 20 15.26 -4.43 -4.90
C LEU A 20 16.71 -4.41 -5.39
N VAL A 21 17.02 -5.09 -6.49
CA VAL A 21 18.36 -5.07 -7.09
C VAL A 21 18.72 -3.64 -7.52
N MET A 22 17.78 -2.91 -8.11
CA MET A 22 18.00 -1.51 -8.51
C MET A 22 18.23 -0.59 -7.31
N ILE A 23 17.49 -0.79 -6.21
CA ILE A 23 17.69 -0.01 -4.98
C ILE A 23 19.07 -0.28 -4.38
N TYR A 24 19.49 -1.55 -4.32
CA TYR A 24 20.83 -1.91 -3.87
C TYR A 24 21.91 -1.23 -4.72
N SER A 25 21.73 -1.23 -6.05
CA SER A 25 22.67 -0.57 -6.96
C SER A 25 22.70 0.95 -6.83
N ALA A 26 21.55 1.60 -6.59
CA ALA A 26 21.45 3.06 -6.61
C ALA A 26 21.76 3.71 -5.26
N VAL A 27 21.38 3.08 -4.15
CA VAL A 27 21.44 3.66 -2.79
C VAL A 27 22.32 2.83 -1.84
N GLY A 28 22.68 1.60 -2.22
CA GLY A 28 23.45 0.70 -1.38
C GLY A 28 22.61 -0.01 -0.32
N THR A 29 23.26 -0.44 0.77
CA THR A 29 22.66 -1.30 1.80
C THR A 29 21.83 -0.55 2.84
N SER A 30 22.01 0.77 2.96
CA SER A 30 21.45 1.60 4.05
C SER A 30 19.93 1.51 4.17
N ILE A 31 19.21 1.47 3.05
CA ILE A 31 17.75 1.37 3.01
C ILE A 31 17.26 -0.02 2.58
N LEU A 32 18.16 -0.93 2.20
CA LEU A 32 17.79 -2.20 1.58
C LEU A 32 16.97 -3.08 2.53
N LEU A 33 17.36 -3.18 3.80
CA LEU A 33 16.64 -3.97 4.80
C LEU A 33 15.20 -3.50 5.00
N VAL A 34 15.01 -2.17 5.03
CA VAL A 34 13.67 -1.57 5.14
C VAL A 34 12.83 -1.89 3.90
N ARG A 35 13.42 -1.89 2.70
CA ARG A 35 12.71 -2.21 1.45
C ARG A 35 12.36 -3.70 1.34
N ILE A 36 13.24 -4.58 1.81
CA ILE A 36 12.94 -6.02 1.94
C ILE A 36 11.76 -6.20 2.91
N GLY A 37 11.75 -5.51 4.05
CA GLY A 37 10.63 -5.53 5.00
C GLY A 37 9.31 -5.13 4.34
N HIS A 38 9.28 -4.05 3.56
CA HIS A 38 8.08 -3.64 2.81
C HIS A 38 7.65 -4.69 1.78
N MET A 39 8.59 -5.33 1.07
CA MET A 39 8.27 -6.39 0.13
C MET A 39 7.65 -7.60 0.82
N VAL A 40 8.20 -8.03 1.95
CA VAL A 40 7.67 -9.14 2.76
C VAL A 40 6.25 -8.81 3.25
N LEU A 41 6.05 -7.58 3.76
CA LEU A 41 4.72 -7.11 4.18
C LEU A 41 3.72 -7.10 3.00
N GLY A 42 4.14 -6.65 1.82
CA GLY A 42 3.31 -6.64 0.62
C GLY A 42 2.91 -8.05 0.15
N VAL A 43 3.86 -8.98 0.14
CA VAL A 43 3.59 -10.39 -0.19
C VAL A 43 2.65 -11.03 0.84
N ALA A 44 2.86 -10.78 2.13
CA ALA A 44 1.96 -11.25 3.17
C ALA A 44 0.54 -10.67 3.00
N ALA A 45 0.42 -9.37 2.76
CA ALA A 45 -0.87 -8.71 2.50
C ALA A 45 -1.57 -9.29 1.28
N PHE A 46 -0.85 -9.60 0.20
CA PHE A 46 -1.40 -10.30 -0.98
C PHE A 46 -1.98 -11.67 -0.62
N PHE A 47 -1.27 -12.48 0.16
CA PHE A 47 -1.77 -13.80 0.56
C PHE A 47 -2.99 -13.71 1.48
N VAL A 48 -3.02 -12.77 2.43
CA VAL A 48 -4.19 -12.56 3.29
C VAL A 48 -5.39 -12.10 2.47
N THR A 49 -5.23 -11.05 1.67
CA THR A 49 -6.33 -10.45 0.90
C THR A 49 -6.87 -11.37 -0.20
N SER A 50 -6.01 -12.17 -0.84
CA SER A 50 -6.42 -13.14 -1.87
C SER A 50 -7.29 -14.29 -1.35
N ARG A 51 -7.25 -14.54 -0.02
CA ARG A 51 -8.13 -15.54 0.64
C ARG A 51 -9.49 -14.98 0.99
N VAL A 52 -9.65 -13.65 1.04
CA VAL A 52 -10.92 -13.00 1.39
C VAL A 52 -11.80 -12.89 0.15
N ARG A 53 -13.02 -13.43 0.23
CA ARG A 53 -14.00 -13.36 -0.88
C ARG A 53 -14.36 -11.91 -1.17
N TYR A 54 -14.48 -11.58 -2.46
CA TYR A 54 -14.91 -10.25 -2.92
C TYR A 54 -16.24 -9.78 -2.30
N THR A 55 -17.17 -10.70 -2.05
CA THR A 55 -18.45 -10.38 -1.40
C THR A 55 -18.29 -9.83 0.02
N ALA A 56 -17.26 -10.25 0.75
CA ALA A 56 -16.95 -9.70 2.07
C ALA A 56 -16.43 -8.26 1.94
N TRP A 57 -15.52 -8.01 1.00
CA TRP A 57 -15.01 -6.65 0.71
C TRP A 57 -16.14 -5.68 0.34
N ARG A 58 -17.10 -6.12 -0.51
CA ARG A 58 -18.25 -5.30 -0.89
C ARG A 58 -19.16 -4.95 0.29
N LYS A 59 -19.35 -5.86 1.24
CA LYS A 59 -20.13 -5.61 2.47
C LYS A 59 -19.52 -4.48 3.32
N TYR A 60 -18.20 -4.42 3.40
CA TYR A 60 -17.48 -3.42 4.19
C TYR A 60 -17.10 -2.16 3.39
N ALA A 61 -17.37 -2.12 2.09
CA ALA A 61 -16.94 -1.03 1.21
C ALA A 61 -17.40 0.37 1.67
N PRO A 62 -18.67 0.58 2.12
CA PRO A 62 -19.08 1.90 2.61
C PRO A 62 -18.31 2.34 3.86
N ALA A 63 -18.07 1.41 4.79
CA ALA A 63 -17.32 1.70 6.01
C ALA A 63 -15.84 2.00 5.69
N LEU A 64 -15.21 1.20 4.82
CA LEU A 64 -13.84 1.43 4.36
C LEU A 64 -13.71 2.78 3.65
N TYR A 65 -14.69 3.14 2.82
CA TYR A 65 -14.74 4.43 2.15
C TYR A 65 -14.79 5.60 3.14
N LEU A 66 -15.66 5.53 4.15
CA LEU A 66 -15.75 6.56 5.18
C LEU A 66 -14.46 6.69 6.01
N ILE A 67 -13.83 5.57 6.38
CA ILE A 67 -12.55 5.57 7.11
C ILE A 67 -11.46 6.26 6.28
N VAL A 68 -11.38 5.94 4.99
CA VAL A 68 -10.38 6.54 4.10
C VAL A 68 -10.67 8.02 3.85
N LEU A 69 -11.94 8.40 3.70
CA LEU A 69 -12.34 9.80 3.57
C LEU A 69 -11.95 10.59 4.82
N ALA A 70 -12.17 10.04 6.01
CA ALA A 70 -11.70 10.64 7.26
C ALA A 70 -10.17 10.78 7.27
N GLY A 71 -9.42 9.77 6.82
CA GLY A 71 -7.96 9.84 6.68
C GLY A 71 -7.50 10.93 5.70
N LEU A 72 -8.20 11.13 4.58
CA LEU A 72 -7.92 12.20 3.62
C LEU A 72 -8.18 13.59 4.20
N VAL A 73 -9.17 13.74 5.07
CA VAL A 73 -9.38 15.00 5.80
C VAL A 73 -8.30 15.18 6.86
N LEU A 74 -7.96 14.11 7.60
CA LEU A 74 -6.99 14.12 8.69
C LEU A 74 -5.61 14.57 8.21
N VAL A 75 -5.17 14.12 7.02
CA VAL A 75 -3.85 14.49 6.49
C VAL A 75 -3.73 15.97 6.12
N LEU A 76 -4.84 16.73 6.04
CA LEU A 76 -4.80 18.17 5.80
C LEU A 76 -4.51 18.97 7.09
N ILE A 77 -4.77 18.38 8.26
CA ILE A 77 -4.64 19.03 9.56
C ILE A 77 -3.14 19.25 9.87
N PRO A 78 -2.69 20.51 10.09
CA PRO A 78 -1.32 20.78 10.53
C PRO A 78 -1.01 20.04 11.84
N GLY A 79 0.15 19.39 11.91
CA GLY A 79 0.55 18.60 13.09
C GLY A 79 0.13 17.13 13.02
N VAL A 80 -0.84 16.77 12.17
CA VAL A 80 -1.14 15.35 11.85
C VAL A 80 -0.58 14.96 10.49
N GLY A 81 -0.80 15.81 9.48
CA GLY A 81 -0.22 15.65 8.15
C GLY A 81 1.18 16.23 8.07
N SER A 82 2.12 15.41 7.59
CA SER A 82 3.49 15.80 7.29
C SER A 82 3.56 16.55 5.97
N GLN A 83 4.24 17.70 5.98
CA GLN A 83 4.44 18.51 4.79
C GLN A 83 5.76 18.14 4.11
N ILE A 84 5.66 17.46 2.96
CA ILE A 84 6.81 17.04 2.15
C ILE A 84 6.70 17.74 0.80
N ASN A 85 7.75 18.45 0.38
CA ASN A 85 7.77 19.22 -0.87
C ASN A 85 6.58 20.20 -1.01
N GLY A 86 6.21 20.88 0.07
CA GLY A 86 5.12 21.85 0.10
C GLY A 86 3.70 21.27 0.17
N ALA A 87 3.53 19.95 0.03
CA ALA A 87 2.22 19.29 0.07
C ALA A 87 2.04 18.42 1.33
N ARG A 88 0.82 18.38 1.89
CA ARG A 88 0.45 17.46 2.97
C ARG A 88 -0.26 16.24 2.42
N ARG A 89 0.42 15.10 2.44
CA ARG A 89 -0.09 13.83 1.86
C ARG A 89 0.20 12.61 2.73
N TRP A 90 1.11 12.75 3.68
CA TRP A 90 1.62 11.67 4.51
C TRP A 90 1.22 11.89 5.96
N ILE A 91 0.82 10.83 6.62
CA ILE A 91 0.64 10.79 8.07
C ILE A 91 1.83 10.00 8.61
N ASP A 92 2.69 10.66 9.37
CA ASP A 92 3.89 10.05 9.95
C ASP A 92 3.51 9.42 11.30
N LEU A 93 3.67 8.10 11.41
CA LEU A 93 3.39 7.32 12.62
C LEU A 93 4.69 6.87 13.30
N GLY A 94 5.75 7.67 13.19
CA GLY A 94 7.10 7.33 13.67
C GLY A 94 7.90 6.59 12.59
N PRO A 95 8.15 5.26 12.72
CA PRO A 95 8.97 4.51 11.76
C PRO A 95 8.25 4.20 10.44
N MET A 96 6.95 4.47 10.35
CA MET A 96 6.13 4.25 9.16
C MET A 96 5.38 5.52 8.81
N SER A 97 5.25 5.78 7.51
CA SER A 97 4.41 6.84 6.98
C SER A 97 3.29 6.22 6.14
N ILE A 98 2.07 6.69 6.36
CA ILE A 98 0.88 6.20 5.66
C ILE A 98 0.35 7.31 4.76
N GLN A 99 0.07 6.98 3.51
CA GLN A 99 -0.59 7.88 2.57
C GLN A 99 -2.06 7.44 2.40
N PRO A 100 -3.04 8.18 2.97
CA PRO A 100 -4.46 7.82 2.84
C PRO A 100 -4.94 7.69 1.40
N ALA A 101 -4.34 8.44 0.47
CA ALA A 101 -4.67 8.38 -0.95
C ALA A 101 -4.40 7.02 -1.61
N GLU A 102 -3.47 6.22 -1.08
CA GLU A 102 -3.23 4.86 -1.56
C GLU A 102 -4.43 3.95 -1.28
N PHE A 103 -5.02 4.09 -0.09
CA PHE A 103 -6.23 3.35 0.30
C PHE A 103 -7.49 3.88 -0.40
N ALA A 104 -7.51 5.16 -0.76
CA ALA A 104 -8.65 5.77 -1.46
C ALA A 104 -8.89 5.13 -2.82
N LYS A 105 -7.83 4.80 -3.56
CA LYS A 105 -7.92 4.10 -4.85
C LYS A 105 -8.69 2.77 -4.71
N LEU A 106 -8.40 2.00 -3.66
CA LEU A 106 -9.08 0.73 -3.42
C LEU A 106 -10.51 0.93 -2.92
N ALA A 107 -10.73 1.84 -1.97
CA ALA A 107 -12.04 2.08 -1.38
C ALA A 107 -13.06 2.57 -2.43
N VAL A 108 -12.64 3.44 -3.35
CA VAL A 108 -13.49 3.91 -4.45
C VAL A 108 -13.88 2.75 -5.39
N VAL A 109 -12.93 1.88 -5.74
CA VAL A 109 -13.20 0.70 -6.58
C VAL A 109 -14.14 -0.30 -5.91
N LEU A 110 -14.12 -0.39 -4.58
CA LEU A 110 -14.98 -1.30 -3.83
C LEU A 110 -16.41 -0.78 -3.64
N VAL A 111 -16.60 0.53 -3.59
CA VAL A 111 -17.90 1.16 -3.30
C VAL A 111 -18.73 1.44 -4.56
N LEU A 112 -18.05 1.63 -5.71
CA LEU A 112 -18.67 1.82 -7.03
C LEU A 112 -19.10 0.48 -7.65
#